data_AF-A0AAV4U2M2-F1
#
_entry.id   AF-A0AAV4U2M2-F1
#
_cell.length_a   1.000
_cell.length_b   1.000
_cell.length_c   1.000
_cell.angle_alpha   90.00
_cell.angle_beta   90.00
_cell.angle_gamma   90.00
#
_symmetry.space_group_name_H-M   'P 1'
#
loop_
_entity.id
_entity.type
_entity.pdbx_description
1 polymer ?
#
loop_
_entity_poly.entity_id
_entity_poly.type
_entity_poly.pdbx_seq_one_letter_code
_entity_poly.pdbx_strand_id
1 'polypeptide(L)'
;MTTKSFLLALSRFLSRRGVCQTLYSDNAKSFKAAERELQHFSKIVKEQELQDFISSQGRALLTFEELSTVLTEIEAVINMHPLTYTTNDLGETEPLTPAHFLHFGKTEFSYPLHFADLVNKTLTKETLLRRKRYQTNLLKQLWIKWKEQYVLSLNSAHHFKFPENSRT
;
A
#
# COMPACT_ATOMS: atom_id res chain seq x y z
N MET A 1 3.14 -4.61 21.40
CA MET A 1 2.91 -5.30 20.12
C MET A 1 1.68 -4.68 19.45
N THR A 2 1.74 -4.29 18.18
CA THR A 2 0.57 -3.76 17.44
C THR A 2 -0.10 -4.85 16.61
N THR A 3 -1.37 -4.70 16.26
CA THR A 3 -2.11 -5.65 15.40
C THR A 3 -1.38 -5.93 14.09
N LYS A 4 -0.95 -4.88 13.39
CA LYS A 4 -0.19 -4.99 12.14
C LYS A 4 1.13 -5.73 12.31
N SER A 5 1.88 -5.45 13.37
CA SER A 5 3.13 -6.16 13.65
C SER A 5 2.91 -7.65 13.94
N PHE A 6 1.80 -7.99 14.59
CA PHE A 6 1.39 -9.36 14.85
C PHE A 6 0.99 -10.08 13.57
N LEU A 7 0.12 -9.52 12.74
CA LEU A 7 -0.29 -10.13 11.48
C LEU A 7 0.89 -10.38 10.53
N LEU A 8 1.84 -9.45 10.46
CA LEU A 8 3.08 -9.65 9.71
C LEU A 8 3.97 -10.75 10.30
N ALA A 9 4.03 -10.87 11.62
CA ALA A 9 4.76 -11.97 12.27
C ALA A 9 4.06 -13.32 12.03
N LEU A 10 2.72 -13.34 12.10
CA LEU A 10 1.89 -14.51 11.84
C LEU A 10 2.02 -14.96 10.38
N SER A 11 1.93 -14.05 9.41
CA SER A 11 2.17 -14.34 7.99
C SER A 11 3.55 -14.97 7.76
N ARG A 12 4.62 -14.39 8.34
CA ARG A 12 5.97 -14.97 8.28
C ARG A 12 6.04 -16.35 8.93
N PHE A 13 5.36 -16.54 10.06
CA PHE A 13 5.30 -17.83 10.73
C PHE A 13 4.63 -18.89 9.85
N LEU A 14 3.45 -18.60 9.31
CA LEU A 14 2.68 -19.49 8.44
C LEU A 14 3.47 -19.82 7.16
N SER A 15 4.13 -18.83 6.55
CA SER A 15 4.96 -19.07 5.35
C SER A 15 6.11 -20.04 5.58
N ARG A 16 6.65 -20.10 6.80
CA ARG A 16 7.82 -20.93 7.14
C ARG A 16 7.45 -22.28 7.75
N ARG A 17 6.31 -22.37 8.42
CA ARG A 17 5.90 -23.53 9.22
C ARG A 17 4.66 -24.23 8.69
N GLY A 18 4.00 -23.65 7.69
CA GLY A 18 2.71 -24.11 7.19
C GLY A 18 1.54 -23.54 7.99
N VAL A 19 0.33 -23.82 7.49
CA VAL A 19 -0.91 -23.29 8.06
C VAL A 19 -1.17 -23.90 9.43
N CYS A 20 -1.33 -23.05 10.45
CA CYS A 20 -1.68 -23.47 11.79
C CYS A 20 -3.18 -23.78 11.87
N GLN A 21 -3.55 -24.98 12.32
CA GLN A 21 -4.96 -25.35 12.53
C GLN A 21 -5.57 -24.70 13.78
N THR A 22 -4.76 -24.44 14.82
CA THR A 22 -5.26 -23.87 16.08
C THR A 22 -4.20 -22.99 16.74
N LEU A 23 -4.53 -21.71 16.91
CA LEU A 23 -3.66 -20.72 17.55
C LEU A 23 -4.22 -20.35 18.92
N TYR A 24 -3.49 -20.67 19.98
CA TYR A 24 -3.83 -20.24 21.34
C TYR A 24 -3.19 -18.87 21.63
N SER A 25 -3.99 -17.95 22.17
CA SER A 25 -3.51 -16.62 22.58
C SER A 25 -3.88 -16.34 24.02
N ASP A 26 -3.21 -15.36 24.62
CA ASP A 26 -3.50 -14.82 25.95
C ASP A 26 -4.69 -13.84 25.97
N ASN A 27 -5.46 -13.78 24.87
CA ASN A 27 -6.55 -12.80 24.66
C ASN A 27 -6.12 -11.33 24.73
N ALA A 28 -4.83 -11.00 24.55
CA ALA A 28 -4.43 -9.60 24.54
C ALA A 28 -5.13 -8.81 23.42
N LYS A 29 -5.33 -7.50 23.65
CA LYS A 29 -6.12 -6.62 22.74
C LYS A 29 -5.64 -6.65 21.28
N SER A 30 -4.33 -6.82 21.05
CA SER A 30 -3.76 -6.97 19.70
C SER A 30 -4.20 -8.25 19.00
N PHE A 31 -4.34 -9.36 19.72
CA PHE A 31 -4.85 -10.63 19.17
C PHE A 31 -6.34 -10.53 18.87
N LYS A 32 -7.13 -9.94 19.78
CA LYS A 32 -8.56 -9.68 19.54
C LYS A 32 -8.83 -8.72 18.38
N ALA A 33 -7.93 -7.77 18.15
CA ALA A 33 -7.99 -6.92 16.96
C ALA A 33 -7.65 -7.72 15.69
N ALA A 34 -6.59 -8.53 15.72
CA ALA A 34 -6.19 -9.36 14.58
C ALA A 34 -7.25 -10.42 14.23
N GLU A 35 -7.89 -11.02 15.24
CA GLU A 35 -9.01 -11.95 15.08
C GLU A 35 -10.15 -11.31 14.28
N ARG A 36 -10.53 -10.07 14.61
CA ARG A 36 -11.57 -9.33 13.88
C ARG A 36 -11.18 -9.05 12.43
N GLU A 37 -9.92 -8.69 12.18
CA GLU A 37 -9.42 -8.49 10.81
C GLU A 37 -9.47 -9.79 10.01
N LEU A 38 -8.99 -10.91 10.58
CA LEU A 38 -9.02 -12.22 9.92
C LEU A 38 -10.46 -12.71 9.67
N GLN A 39 -11.38 -12.48 10.60
CA GLN A 39 -12.80 -12.79 10.41
C GLN A 39 -13.42 -11.96 9.29
N HIS A 40 -13.06 -10.68 9.18
CA HIS A 40 -13.51 -9.82 8.10
C HIS A 40 -13.02 -10.33 6.74
N PHE A 41 -11.73 -10.65 6.61
CA PHE A 41 -11.20 -11.27 5.39
C PHE A 41 -11.88 -12.61 5.08
N SER A 42 -12.10 -13.45 6.08
CA SER A 42 -12.82 -14.72 5.90
C SER A 42 -14.24 -14.51 5.39
N LYS A 43 -14.92 -13.42 5.78
CA LYS A 43 -16.23 -13.08 5.27
C LYS A 43 -16.17 -12.71 3.78
N ILE A 44 -15.24 -11.85 3.39
CA ILE A 44 -15.04 -11.44 1.99
C ILE A 44 -14.76 -12.66 1.10
N VAL A 45 -13.85 -13.54 1.53
CA VAL A 45 -13.52 -14.77 0.78
C VAL A 45 -14.73 -15.69 0.63
N LYS A 46 -15.68 -15.66 1.56
CA LYS A 46 -16.92 -16.45 1.51
C LYS A 46 -18.05 -15.75 0.76
N GLU A 47 -17.86 -14.54 0.22
CA GLU A 47 -18.89 -13.87 -0.56
C GLU A 47 -19.18 -14.66 -1.83
N GLN A 48 -20.48 -14.81 -2.12
CA GLN A 48 -20.96 -15.66 -3.21
C GLN A 48 -20.40 -15.22 -4.56
N GLU A 49 -20.31 -13.92 -4.81
CA GLU A 49 -19.75 -13.36 -6.04
C GLU A 49 -18.28 -13.75 -6.25
N LEU A 50 -17.47 -13.73 -5.18
CA LEU A 50 -16.06 -14.11 -5.23
C LEU A 50 -15.93 -15.64 -5.42
N GLN A 51 -16.76 -16.42 -4.73
CA GLN A 51 -16.82 -17.88 -4.88
C GLN A 51 -17.27 -18.30 -6.29
N ASP A 52 -18.26 -17.63 -6.85
CA ASP A 52 -18.77 -17.86 -8.21
C ASP A 52 -17.72 -17.46 -9.25
N PHE A 53 -17.02 -16.34 -9.03
CA PHE A 53 -15.91 -15.91 -9.87
C PHE A 53 -14.78 -16.94 -9.86
N ILE A 54 -14.29 -17.37 -8.69
CA ILE A 54 -13.25 -18.41 -8.59
C ILE A 54 -13.72 -19.72 -9.25
N SER A 55 -14.97 -20.12 -9.01
CA SER A 55 -15.54 -21.34 -9.58
C SER A 55 -15.69 -21.26 -11.11
N SER A 56 -15.95 -20.07 -11.65
CA SER A 56 -16.07 -19.82 -13.09
C SER A 56 -14.72 -19.95 -13.83
N GLN A 57 -13.60 -19.74 -13.12
CA GLN A 57 -12.24 -19.89 -13.67
C GLN A 57 -11.79 -21.37 -13.73
N GLY A 58 -12.68 -22.32 -13.44
CA GLY A 58 -12.41 -23.76 -13.44
C GLY A 58 -12.00 -24.28 -12.07
N ARG A 59 -12.00 -25.61 -11.89
CA ARG A 59 -11.65 -26.31 -10.64
C ARG A 59 -10.18 -26.14 -10.19
N ALA A 60 -9.54 -25.03 -10.52
CA ALA A 60 -8.25 -24.67 -9.96
C ALA A 60 -8.47 -24.27 -8.50
N LEU A 61 -8.39 -25.27 -7.61
CA LEU A 61 -8.12 -25.04 -6.19
C LEU A 61 -6.76 -24.33 -6.13
N LEU A 62 -6.77 -23.00 -6.12
CA LEU A 62 -5.57 -22.22 -5.94
C LEU A 62 -4.95 -22.64 -4.61
N THR A 63 -3.73 -23.11 -4.67
CA THR A 63 -2.91 -23.30 -3.48
C THR A 63 -2.71 -21.95 -2.79
N PHE A 64 -2.35 -21.98 -1.50
CA PHE A 64 -2.03 -20.74 -0.78
C PHE A 64 -0.96 -19.91 -1.49
N GLU A 65 0.02 -20.57 -2.12
CA GLU A 65 1.10 -19.89 -2.86
C GLU A 65 0.59 -19.20 -4.11
N GLU A 66 -0.25 -19.87 -4.90
CA GLU A 66 -0.86 -19.29 -6.10
C GLU A 66 -1.79 -18.13 -5.74
N LEU A 67 -2.64 -18.28 -4.72
CA LEU A 67 -3.51 -17.20 -4.24
C LEU A 67 -2.68 -16.01 -3.72
N SER A 68 -1.62 -16.27 -2.95
CA SER A 68 -0.73 -15.21 -2.46
C SER A 68 -0.05 -14.48 -3.62
N THR A 69 0.32 -15.20 -4.67
CA THR A 69 0.94 -14.62 -5.86
C THR A 69 -0.05 -13.72 -6.60
N VAL A 70 -1.27 -14.22 -6.86
CA VAL A 70 -2.34 -13.45 -7.50
C VAL A 70 -2.68 -12.19 -6.69
N LEU A 71 -2.80 -12.30 -5.36
CA LEU A 71 -3.04 -11.13 -4.51
C LEU A 71 -1.88 -10.12 -4.56
N THR A 72 -0.64 -10.60 -4.63
CA THR A 72 0.54 -9.74 -4.77
C THR A 72 0.54 -9.01 -6.12
N GLU A 73 0.12 -9.67 -7.20
CA GLU A 73 -0.02 -9.06 -8.51
C GLU A 73 -1.13 -8.01 -8.52
N ILE A 74 -2.29 -8.31 -7.94
CA ILE A 74 -3.40 -7.36 -7.78
C ILE A 74 -2.93 -6.14 -6.99
N GLU A 75 -2.22 -6.35 -5.88
CA GLU A 75 -1.63 -5.26 -5.09
C GLU A 75 -0.65 -4.42 -5.93
N ALA A 76 0.21 -5.06 -6.72
CA ALA A 76 1.15 -4.37 -7.59
C ALA A 76 0.43 -3.53 -8.64
N VAL A 77 -0.61 -4.05 -9.29
CA VAL A 77 -1.41 -3.33 -10.28
C VAL A 77 -2.10 -2.11 -9.65
N ILE A 78 -2.72 -2.28 -8.48
CA ILE A 78 -3.35 -1.15 -7.77
C ILE A 78 -2.30 -0.11 -7.38
N ASN A 79 -1.14 -0.54 -6.90
CA ASN A 79 -0.07 0.37 -6.48
C ASN A 79 0.64 1.07 -7.66
N MET A 80 0.60 0.51 -8.87
CA MET A 80 1.10 1.12 -10.10
C MET A 80 0.06 1.96 -10.81
N HIS A 81 -1.20 1.98 -10.34
CA HIS A 81 -2.24 2.76 -10.99
C HIS A 81 -1.96 4.27 -10.88
N PRO A 82 -1.97 5.02 -12.00
CA PRO A 82 -1.83 6.48 -11.98
C PRO A 82 -2.88 7.16 -11.08
N LEU A 83 -2.43 8.04 -10.18
CA LEU A 83 -3.27 8.98 -9.41
C LEU A 83 -3.38 10.35 -10.09
N THR A 84 -2.52 10.61 -11.06
CA THR A 84 -2.52 11.82 -11.89
C THR A 84 -2.75 11.44 -13.35
N TYR A 85 -3.11 12.43 -14.15
CA TYR A 85 -3.30 12.25 -15.59
C TYR A 85 -2.07 11.65 -16.24
N THR A 86 -2.30 10.65 -17.10
CA THR A 86 -1.32 10.10 -18.03
C THR A 86 -1.38 10.93 -19.31
N THR A 87 -0.41 11.80 -19.52
CA THR A 87 -0.24 12.52 -20.78
C THR A 87 0.62 11.69 -21.73
N ASN A 88 0.36 11.77 -23.03
CA ASN A 88 1.11 11.03 -24.07
C ASN A 88 2.33 11.80 -24.58
N ASP A 89 2.67 12.94 -23.96
CA ASP A 89 3.75 13.81 -24.42
C ASP A 89 5.09 13.33 -23.87
N LEU A 90 6.06 13.19 -24.77
CA LEU A 90 7.41 12.62 -24.53
C LEU A 90 8.29 13.43 -23.55
N GLY A 91 7.80 14.53 -22.98
CA GLY A 91 8.55 15.44 -22.12
C GLY A 91 8.02 15.60 -20.70
N GLU A 92 6.89 14.97 -20.33
CA GLU A 92 6.29 15.13 -19.00
C GLU A 92 6.69 14.02 -18.01
N THR A 93 6.67 14.39 -16.73
CA THR A 93 7.03 13.53 -15.61
C THR A 93 6.08 12.35 -15.46
N GLU A 94 6.63 11.18 -15.15
CA GLU A 94 5.88 9.94 -14.90
C GLU A 94 4.68 10.19 -13.96
N PRO A 95 3.49 9.67 -14.30
CA PRO A 95 2.30 9.86 -13.49
C PRO A 95 2.52 9.39 -12.05
N LEU A 96 2.02 10.15 -11.08
CA LEU A 96 2.19 9.83 -9.68
C LEU A 96 1.35 8.60 -9.32
N THR A 97 1.96 7.52 -8.85
CA THR A 97 1.26 6.28 -8.43
C THR A 97 1.31 6.11 -6.91
N PRO A 98 0.42 5.30 -6.29
CA PRO A 98 0.52 4.98 -4.87
C PRO A 98 1.87 4.36 -4.49
N ALA A 99 2.49 3.60 -5.38
CA ALA A 99 3.81 3.01 -5.17
C ALA A 99 4.90 4.06 -4.94
N HIS A 100 4.79 5.26 -5.53
CA HIS A 100 5.75 6.34 -5.25
C HIS A 100 5.79 6.72 -3.76
N PHE A 101 4.68 6.52 -3.04
CA PHE A 101 4.59 6.74 -1.59
C PHE A 101 4.97 5.51 -0.76
N LEU A 102 4.67 4.31 -1.24
CA LEU A 102 4.95 3.07 -0.52
C LEU A 102 6.42 2.64 -0.66
N HIS A 103 7.01 2.88 -1.84
CA HIS A 103 8.36 2.50 -2.21
C HIS A 103 9.27 3.73 -2.19
N PHE A 104 9.51 4.27 -0.99
CA PHE A 104 10.42 5.40 -0.79
C PHE A 104 11.78 5.17 -1.47
N GLY A 105 12.05 5.92 -2.55
CA GLY A 105 13.36 5.96 -3.20
C GLY A 105 13.74 4.74 -4.03
N LYS A 106 12.76 3.99 -4.58
CA LYS A 106 13.05 2.82 -5.45
C LYS A 106 12.69 3.00 -6.92
N THR A 107 11.93 4.02 -7.31
CA THR A 107 11.55 4.20 -8.72
C THR A 107 12.58 4.95 -9.55
N GLU A 108 13.49 5.70 -8.93
CA GLU A 108 14.71 6.17 -9.59
C GLU A 108 15.94 5.77 -8.78
N PHE A 109 16.87 5.05 -9.41
CA PHE A 109 18.19 4.71 -8.85
C PHE A 109 19.08 5.94 -8.59
N SER A 110 18.59 7.15 -8.85
CA SER A 110 19.27 8.37 -8.45
C SER A 110 18.75 8.83 -7.10
N TYR A 111 19.63 8.86 -6.10
CA TYR A 111 19.42 9.73 -4.96
C TYR A 111 19.15 11.16 -5.50
N PRO A 112 18.28 11.94 -4.84
CA PRO A 112 18.10 13.35 -5.21
C PRO A 112 19.50 13.98 -5.31
N LEU A 113 19.81 14.69 -6.40
CA LEU A 113 21.15 15.20 -6.73
C LEU A 113 21.90 15.83 -5.52
N HIS A 114 21.18 16.43 -4.57
CA HIS A 114 21.70 16.99 -3.32
C HIS A 114 22.11 15.99 -2.22
N PHE A 115 21.84 14.70 -2.36
CA PHE A 115 22.22 13.69 -1.37
C PHE A 115 23.73 13.43 -1.42
N ALA A 116 24.33 13.41 -2.61
CA ALA A 116 25.78 13.27 -2.78
C ALA A 116 26.53 14.43 -2.12
N ASP A 117 26.04 15.67 -2.28
CA ASP A 117 26.58 16.87 -1.61
C ASP A 117 26.49 16.78 -0.08
N LEU A 118 25.48 16.06 0.43
CA LEU A 118 25.27 15.89 1.86
C LEU A 118 26.25 14.88 2.48
N VAL A 119 26.60 13.83 1.74
CA VAL A 119 27.54 12.77 2.16
C VAL A 119 28.98 13.31 2.23
N ASN A 120 29.31 14.30 1.39
CA ASN A 120 30.64 14.93 1.36
C ASN A 120 30.92 15.88 2.55
N LYS A 121 29.91 16.24 3.36
CA LYS A 121 30.14 16.91 4.65
C LYS A 121 30.40 15.87 5.73
N THR A 122 31.34 16.13 6.65
CA THR A 122 31.59 15.28 7.83
C THR A 122 30.30 15.08 8.62
N LEU A 123 29.66 13.94 8.42
CA LEU A 123 28.37 13.59 9.03
C LEU A 123 28.62 12.93 10.38
N THR A 124 28.39 13.66 11.46
CA THR A 124 28.32 13.05 12.78
C THR A 124 27.01 12.29 12.94
N LYS A 125 27.01 11.21 13.74
CA LYS A 125 25.81 10.41 14.07
C LYS A 125 24.62 11.28 14.49
N GLU A 126 24.87 12.34 15.25
CA GLU A 126 23.85 13.25 15.76
C GLU A 126 23.18 14.07 14.64
N THR A 127 23.95 14.56 13.66
CA THR A 127 23.41 15.30 12.52
C THR A 127 22.54 14.41 11.63
N LEU A 128 22.96 13.16 11.40
CA LEU A 128 22.18 12.15 10.69
C LEU A 128 20.86 11.82 11.41
N LEU A 129 20.92 11.59 12.72
CA LEU A 129 19.73 11.30 13.53
C LEU A 129 18.77 12.48 13.58
N ARG A 130 19.27 13.72 13.64
CA ARG A 130 18.44 14.93 13.59
C ARG A 130 17.75 15.07 12.24
N ARG A 131 18.47 14.84 11.14
CA ARG A 131 17.92 14.95 9.79
C ARG A 131 16.93 13.83 9.47
N LYS A 132 17.21 12.59 9.88
CA LYS A 132 16.25 11.48 9.74
C LYS A 132 14.97 11.74 10.55
N ARG A 133 15.08 12.27 11.76
CA ARG A 133 13.92 12.70 12.56
C ARG A 133 13.12 13.79 11.86
N TYR A 134 13.78 14.81 11.33
CA TYR A 134 13.14 15.88 10.56
C TYR A 134 12.39 15.35 9.32
N GLN A 135 13.05 14.54 8.48
CA GLN A 135 12.41 13.91 7.31
C GLN A 135 11.21 13.07 7.71
N THR A 136 11.33 12.28 8.78
CA THR A 136 10.23 11.45 9.27
C THR A 136 9.05 12.30 9.74
N ASN A 137 9.31 13.42 10.42
CA ASN A 137 8.26 14.34 10.86
C ASN A 137 7.59 15.06 9.69
N LEU A 138 8.37 15.52 8.71
CA LEU A 138 7.84 16.16 7.50
C LEU A 138 6.95 15.20 6.72
N LEU A 139 7.39 13.95 6.54
CA LEU A 139 6.59 12.91 5.89
C LEU A 139 5.30 12.60 6.64
N LYS A 140 5.35 12.53 7.98
CA LYS A 140 4.12 12.37 8.79
C LYS A 140 3.14 13.51 8.56
N GLN A 141 3.62 14.76 8.55
CA GLN A 141 2.78 15.93 8.31
C GLN A 141 2.18 15.94 6.90
N LEU A 142 2.99 15.62 5.88
CA LEU A 142 2.51 15.47 4.51
C LEU A 142 1.46 14.36 4.39
N TRP A 143 1.67 13.22 5.05
CA TRP A 143 0.72 12.11 5.03
C TRP A 143 -0.62 12.48 5.67
N ILE A 144 -0.60 13.20 6.79
CA ILE A 144 -1.82 13.70 7.43
C ILE A 144 -2.55 14.65 6.47
N LYS A 145 -1.85 15.65 5.91
CA LYS A 145 -2.45 16.57 4.94
C LYS A 145 -3.00 15.87 3.70
N TRP A 146 -2.26 14.91 3.14
CA TRP A 146 -2.69 14.14 1.99
C TRP A 146 -3.98 13.36 2.29
N LYS A 147 -4.01 12.63 3.40
CA LYS A 147 -5.17 11.83 3.79
C LYS A 147 -6.39 12.70 4.09
N GLU A 148 -6.20 13.81 4.79
CA GLU A 148 -7.32 14.63 5.27
C GLU A 148 -7.81 15.65 4.25
N GLN A 149 -6.94 16.13 3.35
CA GLN A 149 -7.29 17.21 2.43
C GLN A 149 -7.36 16.71 0.99
N TYR A 150 -6.34 15.98 0.55
CA TYR A 150 -6.26 15.54 -0.84
C TYR A 150 -7.25 14.40 -1.14
N VAL A 151 -7.31 13.36 -0.31
CA VAL A 151 -8.25 12.24 -0.53
C VAL A 151 -9.71 12.70 -0.48
N LEU A 152 -10.04 13.63 0.40
CA LEU A 152 -11.38 14.24 0.42
C LEU A 152 -11.65 15.10 -0.83
N SER A 153 -10.63 15.79 -1.35
CA SER A 153 -10.75 16.56 -2.59
C SER A 153 -10.94 15.70 -3.85
N LEU A 154 -10.50 14.43 -3.83
CA LEU A 154 -10.76 13.50 -4.93
C LEU A 154 -12.24 13.11 -5.01
N ASN A 155 -12.93 13.00 -3.86
CA ASN A 155 -14.38 12.75 -3.84
C ASN A 155 -15.19 13.93 -4.40
N SER A 156 -14.74 15.18 -4.20
CA SER A 156 -15.39 16.35 -4.77
C SER A 156 -15.01 16.60 -6.23
N ALA A 157 -13.81 16.20 -6.68
CA ALA A 157 -13.39 16.28 -8.08
C ALA A 157 -14.24 15.37 -9.00
N HIS A 158 -14.74 14.24 -8.49
CA HIS A 158 -15.62 13.34 -9.24
C HIS A 158 -17.01 13.94 -9.56
N HIS A 159 -17.37 15.09 -8.95
CA HIS A 159 -18.61 15.85 -9.22
C HIS A 159 -18.45 16.94 -10.27
N PHE A 160 -17.27 17.11 -10.89
CA PHE A 160 -17.12 17.99 -12.05
C PHE A 160 -17.82 17.35 -13.26
N LYS A 161 -19.11 17.68 -13.44
CA LYS A 161 -19.78 17.46 -14.72
C LYS A 161 -19.08 18.30 -15.77
N PHE A 162 -18.56 17.67 -16.83
CA PHE A 162 -18.14 18.39 -18.02
C PHE A 162 -19.32 19.25 -18.51
N PRO A 163 -19.12 20.55 -18.79
CA PRO A 163 -20.16 21.33 -19.44
C PRO A 163 -20.48 20.64 -20.77
N GLU A 164 -21.74 20.21 -20.95
CA GLU A 164 -22.20 19.68 -22.22
C GLU A 164 -21.85 20.68 -23.31
N ASN A 165 -21.11 20.23 -24.32
CA ASN A 165 -20.86 20.99 -25.53
C ASN A 165 -22.19 21.48 -26.07
N SER A 166 -22.46 22.79 -25.92
CA SER A 166 -23.50 23.48 -26.66
C SER A 166 -23.13 23.44 -28.14
N ARG A 167 -23.64 22.40 -28.82
CA ARG A 167 -23.72 22.32 -30.27
C ARG A 167 -24.60 23.45 -30.76
N THR A 168 -24.00 24.42 -31.44
CA THR A 168 -24.62 25.25 -32.48
C THR A 168 -23.71 25.22 -33.69
#